data_AF-A0A3D6BSA2-F1
#
_entry.id   AF-A0A3D6BSA2-F1
#
_cell.length_a   1.000
_cell.length_b   1.000
_cell.length_c   1.000
_cell.angle_alpha   90.00
_cell.angle_beta   90.00
_cell.angle_gamma   90.00
#
_symmetry.space_group_name_H-M   'P 1'
#
loop_
_entity.id
_entity.type
_entity.pdbx_description
1 polymer ?
#
loop_
_entity_poly.entity_id
_entity_poly.type
_entity_poly.pdbx_seq_one_letter_code
_entity_poly.pdbx_strand_id
1 'polypeptide(L)'
;MLTILTTISHWQDVKNAIASVDRLDELVSIVTNADDVQPSSKWIIVDNNIISKPLDWHDTEPPYIIASENYTDNNLLAFVFYSLGNHQKVFEYTSEGSSLYNNLLTATNIQFGYEISEEEYEDASIMKHNQCIINHYGNYANRVTLEQLAQKYEDAVETSENDELKIFTAKQYINLLIDVQQFSKAEALIHSLENSAISEEAKNALNVQLATVMMQQLEMPFDNEKLITIQNLFQNGITFYEKHHLKVNAGLLLIDASEIANYQQDFVAPKDYINKAIQYFKEENIHEFLGEAGLRKATLLYTWSKNGQPQYYKPAINAFQDTLKVFKRDTHPQKFADIHHKMALIYSEIPVSPDEKPMWTAFCASSFKEALAFYTKDEYPYEYAMVSHNYATALINFPEAKLHNNLEKSFG
;
A
#
# COMPACT_ATOMS: atom_id res chain seq x y z
N MET A 1 -19.36 7.23 -7.05
CA MET A 1 -20.65 7.79 -6.62
C MET A 1 -20.69 7.71 -5.10
N LEU A 2 -21.00 8.81 -4.42
CA LEU A 2 -21.11 8.90 -2.95
C LEU A 2 -22.53 8.47 -2.55
N THR A 3 -22.68 7.73 -1.44
CA THR A 3 -24.01 7.33 -0.96
C THR A 3 -24.36 8.07 0.34
N ILE A 4 -25.57 8.62 0.44
CA ILE A 4 -26.12 9.15 1.70
C ILE A 4 -27.17 8.17 2.21
N LEU A 5 -26.91 7.56 3.35
CA LEU A 5 -27.91 6.79 4.08
C LEU A 5 -28.68 7.76 5.00
N THR A 6 -29.98 7.86 4.80
CA THR A 6 -30.84 8.76 5.58
C THR A 6 -32.10 8.06 6.07
N THR A 7 -32.66 8.55 7.17
CA THR A 7 -34.00 8.15 7.59
C THR A 7 -35.08 8.65 6.64
N ILE A 8 -36.24 7.97 6.65
CA ILE A 8 -37.43 8.39 5.88
C ILE A 8 -37.84 9.82 6.23
N SER A 9 -37.68 10.23 7.49
CA SER A 9 -38.03 11.58 7.95
C SER A 9 -37.14 12.67 7.33
N HIS A 10 -35.85 12.42 7.16
CA HIS A 10 -34.91 13.39 6.60
C HIS A 10 -34.73 13.27 5.08
N TRP A 11 -35.35 12.26 4.44
CA TRP A 11 -35.13 11.99 3.01
C TRP A 11 -35.42 13.19 2.10
N GLN A 12 -36.51 13.91 2.36
CA GLN A 12 -36.89 15.06 1.54
C GLN A 12 -35.94 16.24 1.74
N ASP A 13 -35.48 16.47 2.98
CA ASP A 13 -34.56 17.55 3.31
C ASP A 13 -33.19 17.30 2.68
N VAL A 14 -32.64 16.08 2.85
CA VAL A 14 -31.41 15.64 2.18
C VAL A 14 -31.51 15.80 0.67
N LYS A 15 -32.62 15.36 0.07
CA LYS A 15 -32.84 15.50 -1.38
C LYS A 15 -32.86 16.97 -1.82
N ASN A 16 -33.50 17.85 -1.06
CA ASN A 16 -33.56 19.27 -1.37
C ASN A 16 -32.17 19.93 -1.26
N ALA A 17 -31.40 19.59 -0.21
CA ALA A 17 -30.04 20.09 -0.03
C ALA A 17 -29.13 19.67 -1.20
N ILE A 18 -29.19 18.40 -1.64
CA ILE A 18 -28.42 17.95 -2.81
C ILE A 18 -28.87 18.66 -4.09
N ALA A 19 -30.18 18.80 -4.32
CA ALA A 19 -30.73 19.48 -5.49
C ALA A 19 -30.45 21.00 -5.51
N SER A 20 -30.04 21.59 -4.38
CA SER A 20 -29.66 23.00 -4.31
C SER A 20 -28.35 23.31 -5.06
N VAL A 21 -27.54 22.29 -5.33
CA VAL A 21 -26.27 22.43 -6.07
C VAL A 21 -26.38 21.77 -7.44
N ASP A 22 -26.06 22.53 -8.48
CA ASP A 22 -26.15 22.08 -9.87
C ASP A 22 -25.41 20.75 -10.08
N ARG A 23 -26.15 19.76 -10.60
CA ARG A 23 -25.70 18.42 -11.00
C ARG A 23 -25.08 17.56 -9.89
N LEU A 24 -25.22 17.95 -8.62
CA LEU A 24 -24.69 17.15 -7.51
C LEU A 24 -25.41 15.80 -7.37
N ASP A 25 -26.67 15.73 -7.80
CA ASP A 25 -27.48 14.51 -7.87
C ASP A 25 -26.92 13.45 -8.83
N GLU A 26 -26.08 13.84 -9.80
CA GLU A 26 -25.39 12.89 -10.68
C GLU A 26 -24.25 12.14 -9.96
N LEU A 27 -23.77 12.68 -8.83
CA LEU A 27 -22.62 12.16 -8.09
C LEU A 27 -23.01 11.50 -6.76
N VAL A 28 -24.23 11.73 -6.30
CA VAL A 28 -24.72 11.33 -4.97
C VAL A 28 -25.98 10.47 -5.08
N SER A 29 -25.97 9.27 -4.50
CA SER A 29 -27.17 8.45 -4.28
C SER A 29 -27.71 8.72 -2.88
N ILE A 30 -29.04 8.72 -2.74
CA ILE A 30 -29.70 8.83 -1.44
C ILE A 30 -30.50 7.56 -1.21
N VAL A 31 -30.20 6.84 -0.14
CA VAL A 31 -30.84 5.58 0.23
C VAL A 31 -31.41 5.65 1.64
N THR A 32 -32.39 4.78 1.93
CA THR A 32 -33.03 4.71 3.27
C THR A 32 -32.85 3.36 3.96
N ASN A 33 -32.35 2.36 3.23
CA ASN A 33 -31.96 1.07 3.80
C ASN A 33 -30.43 0.94 3.70
N ALA A 34 -29.82 0.42 4.77
CA ALA A 34 -28.39 0.13 4.81
C ALA A 34 -27.99 -0.92 3.76
N ASP A 35 -28.86 -1.88 3.44
CA ASP A 35 -28.61 -2.91 2.42
C ASP A 35 -28.45 -2.33 1.00
N ASP A 36 -28.95 -1.11 0.77
CA ASP A 36 -28.86 -0.44 -0.53
C ASP A 36 -27.54 0.34 -0.70
N VAL A 37 -26.72 0.44 0.35
CA VAL A 37 -25.41 1.11 0.31
C VAL A 37 -24.46 0.26 -0.50
N GLN A 38 -23.85 0.86 -1.54
CA GLN A 38 -22.88 0.15 -2.36
C GLN A 38 -21.60 -0.12 -1.54
N PRO A 39 -21.10 -1.37 -1.50
CA PRO A 39 -19.95 -1.74 -0.67
C PRO A 39 -18.67 -0.94 -0.95
N SER A 40 -18.50 -0.44 -2.18
CA SER A 40 -17.34 0.34 -2.60
C SER A 40 -17.55 1.86 -2.52
N SER A 41 -18.74 2.32 -2.09
CA SER A 41 -19.03 3.75 -2.00
C SER A 41 -18.60 4.31 -0.64
N LYS A 42 -17.93 5.47 -0.67
CA LYS A 42 -17.91 6.36 0.49
C LYS A 42 -19.35 6.69 0.85
N TRP A 43 -19.63 6.85 2.14
CA TRP A 43 -20.99 7.13 2.57
C TRP A 43 -21.07 8.05 3.79
N ILE A 44 -22.17 8.77 3.86
CA ILE A 44 -22.53 9.72 4.92
C ILE A 44 -23.85 9.25 5.50
N ILE A 45 -23.99 9.35 6.83
CA ILE A 45 -25.21 8.97 7.53
C ILE A 45 -25.91 10.24 8.01
N VAL A 46 -27.20 10.34 7.75
CA VAL A 46 -28.10 11.37 8.30
C VAL A 46 -29.19 10.68 9.10
N ASP A 47 -29.03 10.70 10.42
CA ASP A 47 -29.98 10.10 11.36
C ASP A 47 -30.17 11.00 12.57
N ASN A 48 -31.41 11.11 13.06
CA ASN A 48 -31.75 11.87 14.26
C ASN A 48 -31.19 13.31 14.31
N ASN A 49 -31.27 14.06 13.20
CA ASN A 49 -30.67 15.39 13.03
C ASN A 49 -29.15 15.45 13.22
N ILE A 50 -28.45 14.33 13.05
CA ILE A 50 -27.00 14.25 13.14
C ILE A 50 -26.46 13.74 11.80
N ILE A 51 -25.38 14.37 11.34
CA ILE A 51 -24.58 13.95 10.20
C ILE A 51 -23.33 13.28 10.75
N SER A 52 -23.01 12.09 10.26
CA SER A 52 -21.78 11.38 10.63
C SER A 52 -21.18 10.63 9.44
N LYS A 53 -19.91 10.23 9.59
CA LYS A 53 -19.23 9.32 8.68
C LYS A 53 -18.87 8.03 9.40
N PRO A 54 -19.03 6.88 8.75
CA PRO A 54 -18.49 5.62 9.23
C PRO A 54 -16.95 5.65 9.17
N LEU A 55 -16.32 4.79 9.95
CA LEU A 55 -14.87 4.61 9.94
C LEU A 55 -14.43 4.01 8.60
N ASP A 56 -13.34 4.53 8.02
CA ASP A 56 -12.81 4.05 6.74
C ASP A 56 -11.82 2.89 6.95
N TRP A 57 -12.32 1.66 6.87
CA TRP A 57 -11.51 0.45 6.98
C TRP A 57 -10.70 0.10 5.73
N HIS A 58 -10.80 0.90 4.66
CA HIS A 58 -10.27 0.57 3.33
C HIS A 58 -9.12 1.47 2.90
N ASP A 59 -8.70 2.40 3.77
CA ASP A 59 -7.58 3.33 3.54
C ASP A 59 -7.79 4.22 2.30
N THR A 60 -9.03 4.69 2.11
CA THR A 60 -9.45 5.60 1.01
C THR A 60 -9.39 7.09 1.38
N GLU A 61 -9.27 7.37 2.67
CA GLU A 61 -9.11 8.69 3.27
C GLU A 61 -8.03 8.64 4.36
N PRO A 62 -7.43 9.78 4.76
CA PRO A 62 -6.63 9.80 5.97
C PRO A 62 -7.44 9.26 7.15
N PRO A 63 -6.83 8.50 8.07
CA PRO A 63 -7.55 7.90 9.20
C PRO A 63 -7.93 8.93 10.27
N TYR A 64 -8.22 10.18 9.90
CA TYR A 64 -8.69 11.24 10.78
C TYR A 64 -10.22 11.18 10.90
N ILE A 65 -10.74 11.15 12.13
CA ILE A 65 -12.18 11.03 12.37
C ILE A 65 -12.79 12.43 12.36
N ILE A 66 -13.72 12.66 11.43
CA ILE A 66 -14.54 13.87 11.42
C ILE A 66 -15.66 13.67 12.44
N ALA A 67 -15.70 14.55 13.45
CA ALA A 67 -16.74 14.53 14.48
C ALA A 67 -18.15 14.66 13.87
N SER A 68 -19.14 14.05 14.51
CA SER A 68 -20.53 14.19 14.09
C SER A 68 -21.03 15.61 14.33
N GLU A 69 -21.93 16.06 13.45
CA GLU A 69 -22.42 17.44 13.47
C GLU A 69 -23.94 17.50 13.33
N ASN A 70 -24.55 18.57 13.83
CA ASN A 70 -25.98 18.76 13.68
C ASN A 70 -26.34 18.97 12.20
N TYR A 71 -27.49 18.41 11.81
CA TYR A 71 -28.00 18.53 10.46
C TYR A 71 -28.34 19.98 10.12
N THR A 72 -27.70 20.46 9.06
CA THR A 72 -28.09 21.64 8.28
C THR A 72 -27.72 21.36 6.83
N ASP A 73 -28.38 22.01 5.87
CA ASP A 73 -28.06 21.87 4.45
C ASP A 73 -26.57 22.15 4.19
N ASN A 74 -26.03 23.19 4.85
CA ASN A 74 -24.62 23.58 4.76
C ASN A 74 -23.69 22.51 5.31
N ASN A 75 -23.95 22.00 6.53
CA ASN A 75 -23.12 20.94 7.10
C ASN A 75 -23.16 19.68 6.22
N LEU A 76 -24.33 19.28 5.72
CA LEU A 76 -24.45 18.14 4.83
C LEU A 76 -23.61 18.34 3.56
N LEU A 77 -23.72 19.51 2.93
CA LEU A 77 -22.97 19.83 1.72
C LEU A 77 -21.46 19.87 1.98
N ALA A 78 -21.01 20.34 3.16
CA ALA A 78 -19.61 20.28 3.55
C ALA A 78 -19.08 18.83 3.63
N PHE A 79 -19.82 17.93 4.28
CA PHE A 79 -19.47 16.49 4.33
C PHE A 79 -19.46 15.85 2.94
N VAL A 80 -20.42 16.22 2.08
CA VAL A 80 -20.52 15.73 0.70
C VAL A 80 -19.32 16.18 -0.13
N PHE A 81 -18.99 17.47 -0.14
CA PHE A 81 -17.86 17.98 -0.91
C PHE A 81 -16.53 17.45 -0.42
N TYR A 82 -16.36 17.29 0.89
CA TYR A 82 -15.18 16.64 1.45
C TYR A 82 -15.06 15.20 0.94
N SER A 83 -16.14 14.41 1.01
CA SER A 83 -16.14 13.01 0.58
C SER A 83 -15.98 12.83 -0.94
N LEU A 84 -16.34 13.84 -1.73
CA LEU A 84 -16.07 13.92 -3.17
C LEU A 84 -14.66 14.44 -3.51
N GLY A 85 -13.84 14.80 -2.52
CA GLY A 85 -12.49 15.34 -2.71
C GLY A 85 -12.43 16.79 -3.17
N ASN A 86 -13.55 17.54 -3.08
CA ASN A 86 -13.61 18.96 -3.42
C ASN A 86 -13.42 19.83 -2.18
N HIS A 87 -12.20 19.83 -1.65
CA HIS A 87 -11.84 20.52 -0.40
C HIS A 87 -12.02 22.05 -0.48
N GLN A 88 -11.86 22.66 -1.66
CA GLN A 88 -12.10 24.10 -1.82
C GLN A 88 -13.58 24.44 -1.55
N LYS A 89 -14.48 23.63 -2.09
CA LYS A 89 -15.92 23.87 -2.00
C LYS A 89 -16.47 23.59 -0.59
N VAL A 90 -15.81 22.74 0.20
CA VAL A 90 -16.14 22.53 1.62
C VAL A 90 -16.26 23.85 2.38
N PHE A 91 -15.30 24.74 2.18
CA PHE A 91 -15.20 26.00 2.92
C PHE A 91 -16.21 27.08 2.49
N GLU A 92 -16.97 26.85 1.42
CA GLU A 92 -18.13 27.69 1.07
C GLU A 92 -19.35 27.38 1.95
N TYR A 93 -19.41 26.18 2.52
CA TYR A 93 -20.53 25.69 3.34
C TYR A 93 -20.20 25.62 4.83
N THR A 94 -18.97 25.93 5.22
CA THR A 94 -18.56 26.03 6.62
C THR A 94 -18.15 27.45 6.96
N SER A 95 -18.35 27.85 8.22
CA SER A 95 -17.87 29.15 8.71
C SER A 95 -16.48 28.98 9.32
N GLU A 96 -15.57 29.88 9.00
CA GLU A 96 -14.22 29.91 9.60
C GLU A 96 -14.31 29.94 11.13
N GLY A 97 -13.54 29.08 11.78
CA GLY A 97 -13.56 28.90 13.24
C GLY A 97 -14.71 28.04 13.80
N SER A 98 -15.58 27.49 12.95
CA SER A 98 -16.55 26.47 13.40
C SER A 98 -15.87 25.11 13.64
N SER A 99 -16.42 24.30 14.55
CA SER A 99 -15.95 22.93 14.83
C SER A 99 -15.78 22.10 13.55
N LEU A 100 -16.80 22.10 12.69
CA LEU A 100 -16.76 21.37 11.42
C LEU A 100 -15.68 21.91 10.46
N TYR A 101 -15.51 23.24 10.38
CA TYR A 101 -14.46 23.87 9.57
C TYR A 101 -13.08 23.38 10.01
N ASN A 102 -12.77 23.47 11.31
CA ASN A 102 -11.45 23.09 11.85
C ASN A 102 -11.17 21.59 11.66
N ASN A 103 -12.17 20.73 11.86
CA ASN A 103 -12.03 19.28 11.64
C ASN A 103 -11.77 18.92 10.18
N LEU A 104 -12.52 19.51 9.24
CA LEU A 104 -12.33 19.25 7.80
C LEU A 104 -11.03 19.86 7.27
N LEU A 105 -10.62 21.02 7.80
CA LEU A 105 -9.34 21.64 7.47
C LEU A 105 -8.18 20.75 7.93
N THR A 106 -8.21 20.28 9.18
CA THR A 106 -7.16 19.39 9.72
C THR A 106 -7.05 18.10 8.90
N ALA A 107 -8.18 17.46 8.58
CA ALA A 107 -8.19 16.25 7.76
C ALA A 107 -7.63 16.51 6.34
N THR A 108 -7.96 17.66 5.75
CA THR A 108 -7.42 18.12 4.46
C THR A 108 -5.91 18.36 4.54
N ASN A 109 -5.43 18.99 5.61
CA ASN A 109 -4.01 19.26 5.84
C ASN A 109 -3.21 17.96 5.97
N ILE A 110 -3.74 16.95 6.67
CA ILE A 110 -3.14 15.61 6.72
C ILE A 110 -3.07 14.99 5.32
N GLN A 111 -4.16 15.05 4.54
CA GLN A 111 -4.23 14.43 3.21
C GLN A 111 -3.18 14.99 2.23
N PHE A 112 -2.96 16.29 2.24
CA PHE A 112 -2.05 16.96 1.31
C PHE A 112 -0.67 17.27 1.90
N GLY A 113 -0.44 16.94 3.18
CA GLY A 113 0.83 17.22 3.86
C GLY A 113 1.06 18.69 4.19
N TYR A 114 0.00 19.50 4.27
CA TYR A 114 0.08 20.90 4.69
C TYR A 114 0.34 21.01 6.19
N GLU A 115 0.93 22.15 6.58
CA GLU A 115 1.23 22.44 7.98
C GLU A 115 -0.04 22.44 8.83
N ILE A 116 0.06 21.81 10.00
CA ILE A 116 -0.99 21.78 11.02
C ILE A 116 -0.54 22.70 12.16
N SER A 117 -1.41 23.62 12.54
CA SER A 117 -1.19 24.58 13.63
C SER A 117 -1.41 23.96 15.01
N GLU A 118 -0.93 24.64 16.06
CA GLU A 118 -1.19 24.24 17.44
C GLU A 118 -2.70 24.30 17.76
N GLU A 119 -3.42 25.28 17.22
CA GLU A 119 -4.88 25.41 17.42
C GLU A 119 -5.63 24.20 16.85
N GLU A 120 -5.29 23.77 15.62
CA GLU A 120 -5.86 22.54 15.03
C GLU A 120 -5.53 21.29 15.85
N TYR A 121 -4.31 21.21 16.41
CA TYR A 121 -3.91 20.11 17.28
C TYR A 121 -4.66 20.08 18.62
N GLU A 122 -4.86 21.26 19.23
CA GLU A 122 -5.62 21.42 20.46
C GLU A 122 -7.11 21.10 20.23
N ASP A 123 -7.70 21.52 19.12
CA ASP A 123 -9.07 21.18 18.76
C ASP A 123 -9.28 19.67 18.55
N ALA A 124 -8.28 19.01 17.95
CA ALA A 124 -8.29 17.56 17.78
C ALA A 124 -8.19 16.79 19.12
N SER A 125 -7.87 17.46 20.24
CA SER A 125 -7.75 16.83 21.57
C SER A 125 -9.05 16.23 22.10
N ILE A 126 -10.20 16.62 21.55
CA ILE A 126 -11.50 16.03 21.86
C ILE A 126 -11.49 14.52 21.62
N MET A 127 -10.79 14.07 20.57
CA MET A 127 -10.63 12.65 20.26
C MET A 127 -9.15 12.27 20.32
N LYS A 128 -8.77 11.49 21.34
CA LYS A 128 -7.39 10.99 21.52
C LYS A 128 -6.86 10.30 20.25
N HIS A 129 -7.71 9.61 19.51
CA HIS A 129 -7.41 9.04 18.20
C HIS A 129 -6.81 10.10 17.26
N ASN A 130 -7.51 11.21 17.03
CA ASN A 130 -7.09 12.26 16.09
C ASN A 130 -5.75 12.89 16.49
N GLN A 131 -5.49 13.08 17.79
CA GLN A 131 -4.17 13.55 18.23
C GLN A 131 -3.05 12.56 17.87
N CYS A 132 -3.31 11.26 17.96
CA CYS A 132 -2.34 10.25 17.53
C CYS A 132 -2.12 10.34 16.01
N ILE A 133 -3.18 10.51 15.21
CA ILE A 133 -3.11 10.66 13.75
C ILE A 133 -2.31 11.89 13.34
N ILE A 134 -2.50 13.05 13.99
CA ILE A 134 -1.72 14.26 13.70
C ILE A 134 -0.23 14.02 13.99
N ASN A 135 0.10 13.41 15.13
CA ASN A 135 1.49 13.12 15.47
C ASN A 135 2.14 12.09 14.54
N HIS A 136 1.37 11.11 14.08
CA HIS A 136 1.84 10.04 13.22
C HIS A 136 2.00 10.50 11.76
N TYR A 137 0.96 11.10 11.19
CA TYR A 137 0.88 11.38 9.75
C TYR A 137 0.92 12.88 9.40
N GLY A 138 0.42 13.76 10.28
CA GLY A 138 0.23 15.19 9.97
C GLY A 138 1.50 16.03 10.00
N ASN A 139 1.69 16.98 9.07
CA ASN A 139 2.86 17.87 9.07
C ASN A 139 2.77 18.91 10.21
N TYR A 140 3.11 18.46 11.42
CA TYR A 140 2.98 19.21 12.67
C TYR A 140 4.37 19.50 13.26
N ALA A 141 4.66 20.77 13.54
CA ALA A 141 5.99 21.21 13.98
C ALA A 141 6.35 20.66 15.38
N ASN A 142 5.35 20.48 16.25
CA ASN A 142 5.54 20.08 17.66
C ASN A 142 5.25 18.58 17.89
N ARG A 143 5.55 17.72 16.90
CA ARG A 143 5.39 16.26 17.02
C ARG A 143 6.12 15.72 18.25
N VAL A 144 5.44 14.83 18.96
CA VAL A 144 6.03 14.09 20.09
C VAL A 144 7.05 13.04 19.63
N THR A 145 7.87 12.54 20.54
CA THR A 145 8.81 11.44 20.22
C THR A 145 8.05 10.15 19.89
N LEU A 146 8.70 9.19 19.21
CA LEU A 146 8.10 7.89 18.90
C LEU A 146 7.62 7.13 20.16
N GLU A 147 8.36 7.22 21.26
CA GLU A 147 7.99 6.62 22.55
C GLU A 147 6.73 7.28 23.13
N GLN A 148 6.66 8.62 23.08
CA GLN A 148 5.48 9.36 23.53
C GLN A 148 4.27 9.11 22.63
N LEU A 149 4.47 8.96 21.32
CA LEU A 149 3.41 8.62 20.37
C LEU A 149 2.86 7.21 20.64
N ALA A 150 3.74 6.23 20.89
CA ALA A 150 3.32 4.89 21.27
C ALA A 150 2.50 4.91 22.57
N GLN A 151 2.92 5.69 23.58
CA GLN A 151 2.16 5.84 24.82
C GLN A 151 0.79 6.50 24.60
N LYS A 152 0.71 7.50 23.72
CA LYS A 152 -0.56 8.14 23.32
C LYS A 152 -1.50 7.13 22.63
N TYR A 153 -0.96 6.29 21.75
CA TYR A 153 -1.75 5.22 21.12
C TYR A 153 -2.26 4.19 22.13
N GLU A 154 -1.41 3.75 23.06
CA GLU A 154 -1.81 2.83 24.14
C GLU A 154 -2.96 3.42 24.97
N ASP A 155 -2.84 4.67 25.41
CA ASP A 155 -3.90 5.37 26.15
C ASP A 155 -5.19 5.53 25.30
N ALA A 156 -5.06 5.86 24.01
CA ALA A 156 -6.21 5.98 23.12
C ALA A 156 -6.94 4.66 22.90
N VAL A 157 -6.21 3.54 22.77
CA VAL A 157 -6.79 2.19 22.64
C VAL A 157 -7.47 1.75 23.94
N GLU A 158 -6.82 1.96 25.09
CA GLU A 158 -7.36 1.57 26.41
C GLU A 158 -8.63 2.35 26.78
N THR A 159 -8.69 3.64 26.42
CA THR A 159 -9.79 4.55 26.80
C THR A 159 -10.82 4.77 25.69
N SER A 160 -10.76 4.00 24.61
CA SER A 160 -11.71 4.08 23.49
C SER A 160 -13.17 3.85 23.93
N GLU A 161 -14.08 4.66 23.39
CA GLU A 161 -15.49 4.69 23.79
C GLU A 161 -16.29 3.43 23.37
N ASN A 162 -15.85 2.77 22.30
CA ASN A 162 -16.45 1.57 21.76
C ASN A 162 -15.40 0.69 21.07
N ASP A 163 -15.75 -0.57 20.83
CA ASP A 163 -14.80 -1.54 20.27
C ASP A 163 -14.41 -1.23 18.81
N GLU A 164 -15.30 -0.67 17.97
CA GLU A 164 -14.96 -0.25 16.60
C GLU A 164 -13.86 0.80 16.59
N LEU A 165 -14.03 1.87 17.37
CA LEU A 165 -13.04 2.94 17.51
C LEU A 165 -11.73 2.43 18.12
N LYS A 166 -11.82 1.50 19.08
CA LYS A 166 -10.66 0.83 19.66
C LYS A 166 -9.85 0.12 18.59
N ILE A 167 -10.49 -0.72 17.77
CA ILE A 167 -9.81 -1.45 16.71
C ILE A 167 -9.28 -0.50 15.64
N PHE A 168 -10.02 0.55 15.30
CA PHE A 168 -9.58 1.52 14.30
C PHE A 168 -8.35 2.28 14.76
N THR A 169 -8.29 2.64 16.04
CA THR A 169 -7.10 3.23 16.67
C THR A 169 -5.95 2.24 16.74
N ALA A 170 -6.22 1.00 17.16
CA ALA A 170 -5.24 -0.06 17.24
C ALA A 170 -4.64 -0.39 15.86
N LYS A 171 -5.42 -0.36 14.79
CA LYS A 171 -4.94 -0.54 13.40
C LYS A 171 -3.81 0.45 13.10
N GLN A 172 -3.98 1.72 13.45
CA GLN A 172 -2.96 2.75 13.20
C GLN A 172 -1.74 2.59 14.13
N TYR A 173 -1.96 2.15 15.36
CA TYR A 173 -0.86 1.83 16.26
C TYR A 173 -0.04 0.62 15.77
N ILE A 174 -0.70 -0.42 15.30
CA ILE A 174 -0.06 -1.61 14.72
C ILE A 174 0.78 -1.21 13.49
N ASN A 175 0.28 -0.32 12.64
CA ASN A 175 1.06 0.24 11.53
C ASN A 175 2.34 0.93 12.03
N LEU A 176 2.25 1.77 13.06
CA LEU A 176 3.44 2.39 13.67
C LEU A 176 4.43 1.32 14.15
N LEU A 177 3.95 0.28 14.84
CA LEU A 177 4.78 -0.81 15.36
C LEU A 177 5.46 -1.60 14.25
N ILE A 178 4.77 -1.83 13.13
CA ILE A 178 5.34 -2.46 11.92
C ILE A 178 6.46 -1.58 11.35
N ASP A 179 6.23 -0.26 11.22
CA ASP A 179 7.21 0.68 10.67
C ASP A 179 8.48 0.76 11.52
N VAL A 180 8.34 0.68 12.85
CA VAL A 180 9.48 0.63 13.79
C VAL A 180 9.99 -0.79 14.06
N GLN A 181 9.54 -1.78 13.29
CA GLN A 181 9.94 -3.19 13.35
C GLN A 181 9.72 -3.88 14.72
N GLN A 182 8.74 -3.42 15.48
CA GLN A 182 8.30 -4.03 16.75
C GLN A 182 7.21 -5.09 16.52
N PHE A 183 7.49 -6.08 15.68
CA PHE A 183 6.51 -7.08 15.22
C PHE A 183 5.89 -7.89 16.37
N SER A 184 6.67 -8.35 17.34
CA SER A 184 6.12 -9.12 18.47
C SER A 184 5.18 -8.30 19.36
N LYS A 185 5.41 -6.99 19.47
CA LYS A 185 4.50 -6.09 20.20
C LYS A 185 3.20 -5.89 19.42
N ALA A 186 3.28 -5.75 18.09
CA ALA A 186 2.12 -5.67 17.23
C ALA A 186 1.27 -6.94 17.30
N GLU A 187 1.89 -8.13 17.22
CA GLU A 187 1.20 -9.42 17.33
C GLU A 187 0.49 -9.59 18.67
N ALA A 188 1.18 -9.26 19.77
CA ALA A 188 0.59 -9.31 21.12
C ALA A 188 -0.62 -8.38 21.25
N LEU A 189 -0.55 -7.16 20.67
CA LEU A 189 -1.68 -6.24 20.64
C LEU A 189 -2.84 -6.82 19.84
N ILE A 190 -2.61 -7.39 18.66
CA ILE A 190 -3.68 -7.99 17.85
C ILE A 190 -4.38 -9.13 18.60
N HIS A 191 -3.62 -10.05 19.21
CA HIS A 191 -4.21 -11.15 19.98
C HIS A 191 -5.03 -10.67 21.18
N SER A 192 -4.67 -9.54 21.78
CA SER A 192 -5.47 -8.96 22.87
C SER A 192 -6.84 -8.44 22.42
N LEU A 193 -7.06 -8.30 21.12
CA LEU A 193 -8.26 -7.68 20.51
C LEU A 193 -9.21 -8.70 19.84
N GLU A 194 -8.81 -9.96 19.69
CA GLU A 194 -9.53 -10.99 18.89
C GLU A 194 -10.97 -11.27 19.34
N ASN A 195 -11.28 -11.06 20.62
CA ASN A 195 -12.60 -11.40 21.20
C ASN A 195 -13.59 -10.21 21.21
N SER A 196 -13.26 -9.12 20.52
CA SER A 196 -14.11 -7.93 20.47
C SER A 196 -15.36 -8.17 19.60
N ALA A 197 -16.50 -7.58 19.99
CA ALA A 197 -17.73 -7.68 19.21
C ALA A 197 -17.74 -6.60 18.10
N ILE A 198 -16.98 -6.87 17.03
CA ILE A 198 -16.67 -5.91 15.95
C ILE A 198 -17.21 -6.36 14.59
N SER A 199 -17.25 -5.43 13.64
CA SER A 199 -17.68 -5.62 12.26
C SER A 199 -16.77 -6.56 11.48
N GLU A 200 -17.24 -7.02 10.32
CA GLU A 200 -16.45 -7.87 9.44
C GLU A 200 -15.26 -7.11 8.83
N GLU A 201 -15.42 -5.81 8.56
CA GLU A 201 -14.36 -4.92 8.10
C GLU A 201 -13.23 -4.81 9.13
N ALA A 202 -13.58 -4.58 10.40
CA ALA A 202 -12.63 -4.47 11.49
C ALA A 202 -11.88 -5.80 11.73
N LYS A 203 -12.59 -6.94 11.70
CA LYS A 203 -11.97 -8.27 11.78
C LYS A 203 -11.01 -8.52 10.62
N ASN A 204 -11.41 -8.17 9.41
CA ASN A 204 -10.57 -8.31 8.23
C ASN A 204 -9.28 -7.50 8.37
N ALA A 205 -9.38 -6.24 8.82
CA ALA A 205 -8.22 -5.38 9.04
C ALA A 205 -7.23 -5.99 10.04
N LEU A 206 -7.70 -6.48 11.19
CA LEU A 206 -6.84 -7.16 12.18
C LEU A 206 -6.20 -8.44 11.63
N ASN A 207 -6.97 -9.28 10.95
CA ASN A 207 -6.47 -10.54 10.37
C ASN A 207 -5.39 -10.29 9.31
N VAL A 208 -5.55 -9.25 8.50
CA VAL A 208 -4.55 -8.85 7.51
C VAL A 208 -3.28 -8.35 8.20
N GLN A 209 -3.39 -7.50 9.22
CA GLN A 209 -2.23 -7.03 9.99
C GLN A 209 -1.53 -8.19 10.72
N LEU A 210 -2.29 -9.16 11.23
CA LEU A 210 -1.73 -10.38 11.83
C LEU A 210 -0.91 -11.15 10.82
N ALA A 211 -1.44 -11.39 9.61
CA ALA A 211 -0.72 -12.06 8.54
C ALA A 211 0.59 -11.36 8.20
N THR A 212 0.56 -10.02 8.04
CA THR A 212 1.74 -9.20 7.77
C THR A 212 2.78 -9.31 8.90
N VAL A 213 2.36 -9.15 10.16
CA VAL A 213 3.25 -9.21 11.32
C VAL A 213 3.87 -10.60 11.49
N MET A 214 3.08 -11.66 11.30
CA MET A 214 3.57 -13.05 11.32
C MET A 214 4.57 -13.31 10.19
N MET A 215 4.29 -12.79 8.97
CA MET A 215 5.17 -12.91 7.82
C MET A 215 6.54 -12.25 8.07
N GLN A 216 6.57 -11.06 8.69
CA GLN A 216 7.83 -10.36 9.00
C GLN A 216 8.68 -11.08 10.06
N GLN A 217 8.10 -11.98 10.84
CA GLN A 217 8.79 -12.76 11.88
C GLN A 217 9.20 -14.17 11.39
N LEU A 218 9.07 -14.47 10.10
CA LEU A 218 9.51 -15.76 9.56
C LEU A 218 11.04 -15.87 9.54
N GLU A 219 11.56 -16.98 10.04
CA GLU A 219 12.99 -17.30 10.03
C GLU A 219 13.24 -18.61 9.26
N MET A 220 14.40 -18.74 8.61
CA MET A 220 14.79 -19.99 7.97
C MET A 220 15.46 -20.95 8.99
N PRO A 221 15.12 -22.25 9.00
CA PRO A 221 14.13 -22.92 8.15
C PRO A 221 12.68 -22.57 8.54
N PHE A 222 11.82 -22.35 7.54
CA PHE A 222 10.45 -21.91 7.78
C PHE A 222 9.59 -22.96 8.48
N ASP A 223 8.74 -22.51 9.40
CA ASP A 223 7.73 -23.32 10.07
C ASP A 223 6.50 -23.48 9.16
N ASN A 224 6.21 -24.72 8.75
CA ASN A 224 5.10 -25.03 7.86
C ASN A 224 3.73 -24.66 8.44
N GLU A 225 3.51 -24.81 9.75
CA GLU A 225 2.23 -24.47 10.38
C GLU A 225 2.01 -22.96 10.38
N LYS A 226 3.08 -22.18 10.61
CA LYS A 226 3.04 -20.72 10.48
C LYS A 226 2.76 -20.29 9.05
N LEU A 227 3.45 -20.88 8.06
CA LEU A 227 3.21 -20.57 6.65
C LEU A 227 1.76 -20.85 6.25
N ILE A 228 1.16 -21.97 6.69
CA ILE A 228 -0.24 -22.29 6.40
C ILE A 228 -1.18 -21.27 7.05
N THR A 229 -0.92 -20.90 8.30
CA THR A 229 -1.73 -19.90 9.02
C THR A 229 -1.70 -18.55 8.30
N ILE A 230 -0.51 -18.06 7.94
CA ILE A 230 -0.34 -16.80 7.21
C ILE A 230 -1.06 -16.86 5.85
N GLN A 231 -0.87 -17.95 5.10
CA GLN A 231 -1.52 -18.12 3.79
C GLN A 231 -3.05 -18.08 3.90
N ASN A 232 -3.63 -18.72 4.93
CA ASN A 232 -5.07 -18.70 5.16
C ASN A 232 -5.58 -17.30 5.50
N LEU A 233 -4.85 -16.55 6.34
CA LEU A 233 -5.21 -15.17 6.67
C LEU A 233 -5.18 -14.26 5.43
N PHE A 234 -4.12 -14.35 4.61
CA PHE A 234 -4.08 -13.62 3.34
C PHE A 234 -5.20 -14.02 2.40
N GLN A 235 -5.49 -15.32 2.26
CA GLN A 235 -6.56 -15.78 1.38
C GLN A 235 -7.94 -15.26 1.82
N ASN A 236 -8.21 -15.23 3.13
CA ASN A 236 -9.44 -14.65 3.67
C ASN A 236 -9.53 -13.15 3.36
N GLY A 237 -8.43 -12.41 3.55
CA GLY A 237 -8.35 -10.98 3.23
C GLY A 237 -8.54 -10.68 1.75
N ILE A 238 -7.93 -11.48 0.87
CA ILE A 238 -8.10 -11.38 -0.58
C ILE A 238 -9.56 -11.60 -0.96
N THR A 239 -10.19 -12.65 -0.45
CA THR A 239 -11.61 -12.94 -0.71
C THR A 239 -12.53 -11.83 -0.20
N PHE A 240 -12.23 -11.27 0.98
CA PHE A 240 -12.95 -10.12 1.50
C PHE A 240 -12.85 -8.92 0.56
N TYR A 241 -11.66 -8.52 0.16
CA TYR A 241 -11.47 -7.36 -0.72
C TYR A 241 -12.07 -7.56 -2.12
N GLU A 242 -11.97 -8.76 -2.69
CA GLU A 242 -12.59 -9.09 -3.98
C GLU A 242 -14.12 -8.99 -3.93
N LYS A 243 -14.73 -9.47 -2.84
CA LYS A 243 -16.18 -9.36 -2.60
C LYS A 243 -16.66 -7.90 -2.53
N HIS A 244 -15.82 -7.00 -2.02
CA HIS A 244 -16.13 -5.56 -1.89
C HIS A 244 -15.60 -4.72 -3.04
N HIS A 245 -15.10 -5.34 -4.12
CA HIS A 245 -14.53 -4.67 -5.29
C HIS A 245 -13.30 -3.78 -5.00
N LEU A 246 -12.56 -4.08 -3.93
CA LEU A 246 -11.34 -3.38 -3.50
C LEU A 246 -10.09 -4.04 -4.13
N LYS A 247 -9.96 -3.95 -5.46
CA LYS A 247 -8.91 -4.66 -6.21
C LYS A 247 -7.49 -4.25 -5.84
N VAL A 248 -7.27 -2.99 -5.47
CA VAL A 248 -5.93 -2.51 -5.07
C VAL A 248 -5.49 -3.22 -3.78
N ASN A 249 -6.34 -3.25 -2.75
CA ASN A 249 -6.07 -3.93 -1.48
C ASN A 249 -5.88 -5.44 -1.70
N ALA A 250 -6.74 -6.08 -2.51
CA ALA A 250 -6.57 -7.49 -2.89
C ALA A 250 -5.23 -7.73 -3.60
N GLY A 251 -4.85 -6.84 -4.53
CA GLY A 251 -3.61 -6.91 -5.29
C GLY A 251 -2.37 -6.87 -4.40
N LEU A 252 -2.37 -6.04 -3.36
CA LEU A 252 -1.27 -5.95 -2.39
C LEU A 252 -1.12 -7.27 -1.61
N LEU A 253 -2.23 -7.83 -1.10
CA LEU A 253 -2.19 -9.12 -0.41
C LEU A 253 -1.80 -10.28 -1.32
N LEU A 254 -2.14 -10.23 -2.60
CA LEU A 254 -1.73 -11.24 -3.58
C LEU A 254 -0.21 -11.25 -3.80
N ILE A 255 0.48 -10.12 -3.63
CA ILE A 255 1.96 -10.08 -3.64
C ILE A 255 2.51 -10.87 -2.45
N ASP A 256 2.01 -10.59 -1.24
CA ASP A 256 2.50 -11.25 -0.02
C ASP A 256 2.15 -12.74 0.00
N ALA A 257 0.93 -13.10 -0.40
CA ALA A 257 0.48 -14.48 -0.58
C ALA A 257 1.34 -15.24 -1.62
N SER A 258 1.82 -14.55 -2.66
CA SER A 258 2.76 -15.15 -3.61
C SER A 258 4.09 -15.51 -2.96
N GLU A 259 4.57 -14.69 -2.02
CA GLU A 259 5.84 -14.93 -1.33
C GLU A 259 5.72 -16.11 -0.35
N ILE A 260 4.64 -16.14 0.44
CA ILE A 260 4.35 -17.26 1.36
C ILE A 260 4.20 -18.58 0.62
N ALA A 261 3.44 -18.61 -0.48
CA ALA A 261 3.30 -19.81 -1.29
C ALA A 261 4.65 -20.27 -1.90
N ASN A 262 5.55 -19.33 -2.19
CA ASN A 262 6.90 -19.67 -2.65
C ASN A 262 7.74 -20.30 -1.52
N TYR A 263 7.63 -19.81 -0.27
CA TYR A 263 8.25 -20.45 0.89
C TYR A 263 7.73 -21.86 1.16
N GLN A 264 6.45 -22.12 0.85
CA GLN A 264 5.84 -23.45 0.89
C GLN A 264 6.30 -24.39 -0.24
N GLN A 265 7.16 -23.92 -1.15
CA GLN A 265 7.63 -24.66 -2.32
C GLN A 265 6.50 -25.04 -3.31
N ASP A 266 5.41 -24.28 -3.34
CA ASP A 266 4.40 -24.36 -4.38
C ASP A 266 4.89 -23.60 -5.63
N PHE A 267 4.92 -24.24 -6.80
CA PHE A 267 5.38 -23.61 -8.05
C PHE A 267 4.24 -23.03 -8.90
N VAL A 268 2.98 -23.29 -8.55
CA VAL A 268 1.80 -22.85 -9.27
C VAL A 268 1.18 -21.64 -8.57
N ALA A 269 0.87 -21.77 -7.28
CA ALA A 269 0.16 -20.72 -6.54
C ALA A 269 0.87 -19.35 -6.56
N PRO A 270 2.20 -19.23 -6.35
CA PRO A 270 2.88 -17.95 -6.42
C PRO A 270 2.69 -17.23 -7.75
N LYS A 271 2.77 -17.98 -8.86
CA LYS A 271 2.58 -17.41 -10.20
C LYS A 271 1.16 -16.91 -10.40
N ASP A 272 0.17 -17.68 -9.94
CA ASP A 272 -1.23 -17.30 -10.11
C ASP A 272 -1.55 -16.05 -9.30
N TYR A 273 -1.09 -15.99 -8.04
CA TYR A 273 -1.25 -14.81 -7.19
C TYR A 273 -0.58 -13.57 -7.79
N ILE A 274 0.70 -13.63 -8.17
CA ILE A 274 1.40 -12.46 -8.68
C ILE A 274 0.85 -12.00 -10.04
N ASN A 275 0.38 -12.91 -10.89
CA ASN A 275 -0.27 -12.54 -12.15
C ASN A 275 -1.63 -11.87 -11.90
N LYS A 276 -2.40 -12.33 -10.90
CA LYS A 276 -3.67 -11.72 -10.51
C LYS A 276 -3.45 -10.32 -9.93
N ALA A 277 -2.42 -10.12 -9.10
CA ALA A 277 -2.02 -8.80 -8.61
C ALA A 277 -1.70 -7.82 -9.75
N ILE A 278 -0.86 -8.25 -10.70
CA ILE A 278 -0.52 -7.47 -11.91
C ILE A 278 -1.77 -7.08 -12.70
N GLN A 279 -2.72 -8.01 -12.87
CA GLN A 279 -3.96 -7.74 -13.57
C GLN A 279 -4.80 -6.69 -12.84
N TYR A 280 -4.92 -6.78 -11.51
CA TYR A 280 -5.65 -5.80 -10.71
C TYR A 280 -5.02 -4.40 -10.79
N PHE A 281 -3.70 -4.27 -10.62
CA PHE A 281 -3.06 -2.95 -10.73
C PHE A 281 -3.14 -2.36 -12.13
N LYS A 282 -3.17 -3.20 -13.18
CA LYS A 282 -3.40 -2.75 -14.55
C LYS A 282 -4.83 -2.24 -14.76
N GLU A 283 -5.84 -2.95 -14.25
CA GLU A 283 -7.24 -2.54 -14.34
C GLU A 283 -7.51 -1.23 -13.60
N GLU A 284 -6.89 -1.05 -12.43
CA GLU A 284 -7.01 0.15 -11.60
C GLU A 284 -6.03 1.28 -12.02
N ASN A 285 -5.22 1.06 -13.06
CA ASN A 285 -4.23 2.02 -13.60
C ASN A 285 -3.19 2.52 -12.57
N ILE A 286 -2.85 1.70 -11.57
CA ILE A 286 -1.84 2.02 -10.55
C ILE A 286 -0.47 1.55 -11.02
N HIS A 287 0.22 2.41 -11.77
CA HIS A 287 1.47 2.08 -12.45
C HIS A 287 2.59 1.66 -11.49
N GLU A 288 2.71 2.32 -10.33
CA GLU A 288 3.77 2.01 -9.35
C GLU A 288 3.63 0.58 -8.81
N PHE A 289 2.43 0.20 -8.37
CA PHE A 289 2.16 -1.16 -7.89
C PHE A 289 2.24 -2.21 -9.00
N LEU A 290 1.87 -1.85 -10.24
CA LEU A 290 2.10 -2.71 -11.40
C LEU A 290 3.60 -2.99 -11.59
N GLY A 291 4.46 -1.96 -11.48
CA GLY A 291 5.90 -2.10 -11.56
C GLY A 291 6.46 -2.99 -10.45
N GLU A 292 6.03 -2.76 -9.21
CA GLU A 292 6.44 -3.56 -8.05
C GLU A 292 6.04 -5.04 -8.19
N ALA A 293 4.78 -5.32 -8.54
CA ALA A 293 4.33 -6.69 -8.76
C ALA A 293 5.09 -7.37 -9.92
N GLY A 294 5.40 -6.62 -10.98
CA GLY A 294 6.25 -7.08 -12.08
C GLY A 294 7.67 -7.42 -11.62
N LEU A 295 8.28 -6.57 -10.78
CA LEU A 295 9.61 -6.78 -10.22
C LEU A 295 9.65 -8.03 -9.32
N ARG A 296 8.64 -8.21 -8.46
CA ARG A 296 8.47 -9.41 -7.62
C ARG A 296 8.34 -10.67 -8.46
N LYS A 297 7.50 -10.66 -9.50
CA LYS A 297 7.36 -11.76 -10.46
C LYS A 297 8.70 -12.09 -11.15
N ALA A 298 9.40 -11.09 -11.65
CA ALA A 298 10.68 -11.29 -12.34
C ALA A 298 11.73 -11.92 -11.42
N THR A 299 11.79 -11.45 -10.17
CA THR A 299 12.69 -11.96 -9.13
C THR A 299 12.36 -13.39 -8.72
N LEU A 300 11.07 -13.71 -8.58
CA LEU A 300 10.59 -15.07 -8.31
C LEU A 300 11.03 -16.05 -9.42
N LEU A 301 10.75 -15.69 -10.68
CA LEU A 301 11.10 -16.52 -11.84
C LEU A 301 12.61 -16.68 -11.97
N TYR A 302 13.39 -15.62 -11.71
CA TYR A 302 14.85 -15.72 -11.71
C TYR A 302 15.34 -16.68 -10.62
N THR A 303 14.81 -16.57 -9.41
CA THR A 303 15.16 -17.46 -8.28
C THR A 303 14.91 -18.93 -8.64
N TRP A 304 13.75 -19.26 -9.21
CA TRP A 304 13.46 -20.62 -9.66
C TRP A 304 14.41 -21.08 -10.77
N SER A 305 14.76 -20.18 -11.70
CA SER A 305 15.68 -20.53 -12.79
C SER A 305 17.07 -20.93 -12.30
N LYS A 306 17.57 -20.31 -11.22
CA LYS A 306 18.81 -20.72 -10.55
C LYS A 306 18.66 -22.01 -9.74
N ASN A 307 17.45 -22.29 -9.24
CA ASN A 307 17.15 -23.42 -8.37
C ASN A 307 16.58 -24.63 -9.14
N GLY A 308 17.25 -25.02 -10.22
CA GLY A 308 16.95 -26.27 -10.95
C GLY A 308 15.80 -26.19 -11.94
N GLN A 309 15.26 -25.01 -12.25
CA GLN A 309 14.16 -24.82 -13.21
C GLN A 309 14.56 -23.87 -14.37
N PRO A 310 15.56 -24.23 -15.20
CA PRO A 310 16.16 -23.33 -16.19
C PRO A 310 15.17 -22.80 -17.25
N GLN A 311 14.02 -23.45 -17.43
CA GLN A 311 12.95 -22.95 -18.31
C GLN A 311 12.43 -21.55 -17.91
N TYR A 312 12.68 -21.11 -16.67
CA TYR A 312 12.24 -19.80 -16.18
C TYR A 312 13.18 -18.63 -16.48
N TYR A 313 14.38 -18.85 -17.03
CA TYR A 313 15.28 -17.75 -17.38
C TYR A 313 14.64 -16.76 -18.40
N LYS A 314 14.10 -17.27 -19.51
CA LYS A 314 13.45 -16.42 -20.52
C LYS A 314 12.19 -15.72 -19.98
N PRO A 315 11.28 -16.40 -19.25
CA PRO A 315 10.19 -15.74 -18.53
C PRO A 315 10.64 -14.64 -17.57
N ALA A 316 11.73 -14.83 -16.82
CA ALA A 316 12.27 -13.81 -15.91
C ALA A 316 12.75 -12.57 -16.67
N ILE A 317 13.48 -12.75 -17.78
CA ILE A 317 13.91 -11.66 -18.66
C ILE A 317 12.71 -10.86 -19.18
N ASN A 318 11.69 -11.56 -19.69
CA ASN A 318 10.48 -10.90 -20.21
C ASN A 318 9.77 -10.10 -19.11
N ALA A 319 9.66 -10.67 -17.90
CA ALA A 319 9.06 -9.97 -16.76
C ALA A 319 9.88 -8.72 -16.37
N PHE A 320 11.22 -8.79 -16.33
CA PHE A 320 12.06 -7.61 -16.09
C PHE A 320 11.91 -6.56 -17.19
N GLN A 321 11.85 -6.96 -18.46
CA GLN A 321 11.61 -6.05 -19.59
C GLN A 321 10.24 -5.37 -19.51
N ASP A 322 9.21 -6.09 -19.06
CA ASP A 322 7.89 -5.51 -18.81
C ASP A 322 7.94 -4.51 -17.65
N THR A 323 8.65 -4.81 -16.56
CA THR A 323 8.86 -3.88 -15.45
C THR A 323 9.58 -2.60 -15.87
N LEU A 324 10.56 -2.67 -16.78
CA LEU A 324 11.26 -1.50 -17.33
C LEU A 324 10.37 -0.56 -18.16
N LYS A 325 9.15 -0.98 -18.54
CA LYS A 325 8.14 -0.08 -19.15
C LYS A 325 7.56 0.90 -18.12
N VAL A 326 7.58 0.52 -16.85
CA VAL A 326 7.13 1.34 -15.70
C VAL A 326 8.32 2.04 -15.07
N PHE A 327 9.32 1.28 -14.59
CA PHE A 327 10.51 1.82 -13.93
C PHE A 327 11.55 2.21 -14.96
N LYS A 328 11.45 3.46 -15.42
CA LYS A 328 12.33 4.03 -16.43
C LYS A 328 13.55 4.70 -15.79
N ARG A 329 14.61 4.84 -16.59
CA ARG A 329 15.87 5.45 -16.18
C ARG A 329 15.75 6.87 -15.61
N ASP A 330 14.81 7.66 -16.12
CA ASP A 330 14.61 9.06 -15.76
C ASP A 330 13.70 9.26 -14.53
N THR A 331 12.76 8.35 -14.31
CA THR A 331 11.77 8.44 -13.23
C THR A 331 12.13 7.57 -12.03
N HIS A 332 12.79 6.43 -12.26
CA HIS A 332 13.16 5.43 -11.26
C HIS A 332 14.58 4.91 -11.50
N PRO A 333 15.60 5.80 -11.50
CA PRO A 333 16.96 5.48 -11.94
C PRO A 333 17.58 4.30 -11.17
N GLN A 334 17.35 4.22 -9.85
CA GLN A 334 17.87 3.13 -9.03
C GLN A 334 17.22 1.78 -9.37
N LYS A 335 15.88 1.70 -9.39
CA LYS A 335 15.16 0.47 -9.77
C LYS A 335 15.52 0.02 -11.19
N PHE A 336 15.68 0.98 -12.11
CA PHE A 336 16.14 0.71 -13.47
C PHE A 336 17.54 0.06 -13.48
N ALA A 337 18.48 0.58 -12.70
CA ALA A 337 19.82 0.03 -12.56
C ALA A 337 19.81 -1.38 -11.92
N ASP A 338 18.99 -1.59 -10.89
CA ASP A 338 18.81 -2.90 -10.25
C ASP A 338 18.29 -3.96 -11.20
N ILE A 339 17.27 -3.61 -11.99
CA ILE A 339 16.70 -4.51 -13.00
C ILE A 339 17.77 -4.88 -14.04
N HIS A 340 18.53 -3.89 -14.54
CA HIS A 340 19.62 -4.14 -15.46
C HIS A 340 20.72 -5.02 -14.86
N HIS A 341 21.05 -4.85 -13.57
CA HIS A 341 21.98 -5.75 -12.88
C HIS A 341 21.47 -7.19 -12.85
N LYS A 342 20.20 -7.41 -12.48
CA LYS A 342 19.58 -8.76 -12.47
C LYS A 342 19.50 -9.38 -13.86
N MET A 343 19.11 -8.60 -14.88
CA MET A 343 19.09 -9.07 -16.27
C MET A 343 20.49 -9.45 -16.76
N ALA A 344 21.52 -8.68 -16.39
CA ALA A 344 22.91 -8.99 -16.76
C ALA A 344 23.37 -10.32 -16.17
N LEU A 345 23.02 -10.59 -14.91
CA LEU A 345 23.27 -11.88 -14.26
C LEU A 345 22.58 -13.03 -15.00
N ILE A 346 21.28 -12.89 -15.31
CA ILE A 346 20.56 -13.89 -16.11
C ILE A 346 21.26 -14.14 -17.45
N TYR A 347 21.62 -13.08 -18.18
CA TYR A 347 22.29 -13.21 -19.48
C TYR A 347 23.66 -13.89 -19.39
N SER A 348 24.34 -13.81 -18.24
CA SER A 348 25.61 -14.50 -18.01
C SER A 348 25.45 -15.99 -17.65
N GLU A 349 24.29 -16.37 -17.12
CA GLU A 349 24.03 -17.70 -16.55
C GLU A 349 23.13 -18.58 -17.43
N ILE A 350 22.34 -17.98 -18.33
CA ILE A 350 21.35 -18.69 -19.13
C ILE A 350 22.01 -19.75 -20.04
N PRO A 351 21.54 -21.03 -20.00
CA PRO A 351 22.04 -22.06 -20.89
C PRO A 351 21.53 -21.83 -22.33
N VAL A 352 22.45 -21.58 -23.25
CA VAL A 352 22.13 -21.27 -24.66
C VAL A 352 23.07 -22.01 -25.60
N SER A 353 22.64 -22.17 -26.85
CA SER A 353 23.47 -22.80 -27.88
C SER A 353 24.72 -21.94 -28.18
N PRO A 354 25.82 -22.55 -28.68
CA PRO A 354 27.02 -21.80 -29.06
C PRO A 354 26.75 -20.65 -30.04
N ASP A 355 25.78 -20.83 -30.94
CA ASP A 355 25.40 -19.84 -31.95
C ASP A 355 24.69 -18.62 -31.34
N GLU A 356 23.95 -18.82 -30.24
CA GLU A 356 23.27 -17.74 -29.51
C GLU A 356 24.21 -17.03 -28.53
N LYS A 357 25.26 -17.69 -28.04
CA LYS A 357 26.15 -17.19 -26.98
C LYS A 357 26.71 -15.77 -27.25
N PRO A 358 27.15 -15.39 -28.47
CA PRO A 358 27.61 -14.03 -28.75
C PRO A 358 26.52 -12.96 -28.53
N MET A 359 25.25 -13.26 -28.83
CA MET A 359 24.15 -12.32 -28.62
C MET A 359 23.90 -12.08 -27.12
N TRP A 360 23.83 -13.16 -26.33
CA TRP A 360 23.59 -13.07 -24.89
C TRP A 360 24.73 -12.37 -24.14
N THR A 361 25.98 -12.58 -24.54
CA THR A 361 27.12 -11.85 -23.98
C THR A 361 27.08 -10.34 -24.29
N ALA A 362 26.60 -9.95 -25.47
CA ALA A 362 26.38 -8.54 -25.80
C ALA A 362 25.27 -7.92 -24.92
N PHE A 363 24.15 -8.62 -24.72
CA PHE A 363 23.08 -8.17 -23.83
C PHE A 363 23.52 -8.07 -22.37
N CYS A 364 24.31 -9.05 -21.90
CA CYS A 364 24.95 -9.07 -20.59
C CYS A 364 25.81 -7.82 -20.37
N ALA A 365 26.76 -7.56 -21.28
CA ALA A 365 27.63 -6.38 -21.21
C ALA A 365 26.86 -5.06 -21.27
N SER A 366 25.83 -4.97 -22.12
CA SER A 366 24.99 -3.77 -22.21
C SER A 366 24.26 -3.52 -20.88
N SER A 367 23.72 -4.56 -20.26
CA SER A 367 22.95 -4.43 -19.02
C SER A 367 23.84 -4.08 -17.82
N PHE A 368 25.04 -4.66 -17.71
CA PHE A 368 26.01 -4.22 -16.70
C PHE A 368 26.40 -2.74 -16.87
N LYS A 369 26.56 -2.27 -18.11
CA LYS A 369 26.87 -0.85 -18.37
C LYS A 369 25.74 0.09 -17.97
N GLU A 370 24.48 -0.28 -18.19
CA GLU A 370 23.34 0.53 -17.71
C GLU A 370 23.33 0.59 -16.17
N ALA A 371 23.57 -0.52 -15.48
CA ALA A 371 23.68 -0.52 -14.02
C ALA A 371 24.84 0.36 -13.51
N LEU A 372 26.03 0.25 -14.12
CA LEU A 372 27.22 1.03 -13.78
C LEU A 372 27.15 2.51 -14.21
N ALA A 373 26.18 2.88 -15.05
CA ALA A 373 25.92 4.28 -15.37
C ALA A 373 25.23 5.02 -14.21
N PHE A 374 24.57 4.28 -13.31
CA PHE A 374 23.93 4.82 -12.11
C PHE A 374 24.77 4.53 -10.86
N TYR A 375 25.14 3.26 -10.64
CA TYR A 375 25.99 2.88 -9.54
C TYR A 375 27.41 3.30 -9.83
N THR A 376 27.85 4.41 -9.25
CA THR A 376 29.22 4.92 -9.37
C THR A 376 30.01 4.65 -8.10
N LYS A 377 31.35 4.65 -8.22
CA LYS A 377 32.24 4.45 -7.08
C LYS A 377 32.06 5.51 -5.98
N ASP A 378 31.67 6.74 -6.35
CA ASP A 378 31.61 7.86 -5.41
C ASP A 378 30.27 7.94 -4.69
N GLU A 379 29.15 7.67 -5.38
CA GLU A 379 27.81 7.77 -4.81
C GLU A 379 27.32 6.44 -4.21
N TYR A 380 27.73 5.30 -4.80
CA TYR A 380 27.27 3.96 -4.45
C TYR A 380 28.43 2.95 -4.42
N PRO A 381 29.45 3.13 -3.55
CA PRO A 381 30.67 2.34 -3.58
C PRO A 381 30.45 0.84 -3.41
N TYR A 382 29.46 0.44 -2.61
CA TYR A 382 29.16 -0.97 -2.36
C TYR A 382 28.50 -1.63 -3.58
N GLU A 383 27.45 -1.01 -4.10
CA GLU A 383 26.72 -1.48 -5.28
C GLU A 383 27.63 -1.48 -6.51
N TYR A 384 28.44 -0.43 -6.69
CA TYR A 384 29.43 -0.37 -7.76
C TYR A 384 30.42 -1.54 -7.69
N ALA A 385 30.94 -1.85 -6.50
CA ALA A 385 31.85 -2.98 -6.32
C ALA A 385 31.16 -4.32 -6.65
N MET A 386 29.92 -4.51 -6.20
CA MET A 386 29.13 -5.70 -6.47
C MET A 386 28.83 -5.88 -7.98
N VAL A 387 28.38 -4.81 -8.65
CA VAL A 387 28.07 -4.83 -10.08
C VAL A 387 29.34 -5.06 -10.90
N SER A 388 30.44 -4.39 -10.56
CA SER A 388 31.75 -4.54 -11.23
C SER A 388 32.32 -5.95 -11.06
N HIS A 389 32.24 -6.52 -9.85
CA HIS A 389 32.67 -7.89 -9.58
C HIS A 389 31.89 -8.92 -10.42
N ASN A 390 30.56 -8.77 -10.46
CA ASN A 390 29.70 -9.64 -11.27
C ASN A 390 29.99 -9.48 -12.76
N TYR A 391 30.26 -8.26 -13.22
CA TYR A 391 30.62 -8.01 -14.62
C TYR A 391 31.97 -8.64 -14.99
N ALA A 392 32.99 -8.48 -14.15
CA ALA A 392 34.30 -9.12 -14.33
C ALA A 392 34.18 -10.64 -14.41
N THR A 393 33.38 -11.25 -13.51
CA THR A 393 33.08 -12.69 -13.53
C THR A 393 32.42 -13.13 -14.83
N ALA A 394 31.48 -12.34 -15.37
CA ALA A 394 30.86 -12.62 -16.65
C ALA A 394 31.87 -12.51 -17.81
N LEU A 395 32.71 -11.47 -17.83
CA LEU A 395 33.71 -11.23 -18.89
C LEU A 395 34.73 -12.38 -19.02
N ILE A 396 35.13 -13.00 -17.91
CA ILE A 396 36.01 -14.18 -17.91
C ILE A 396 35.39 -15.36 -18.70
N ASN A 397 34.06 -15.47 -18.69
CA ASN A 397 33.32 -16.55 -19.35
C ASN A 397 32.87 -16.23 -20.78
N PHE A 398 33.14 -15.00 -21.26
CA PHE A 398 32.79 -14.59 -22.62
C PHE A 398 33.69 -15.30 -23.65
N PRO A 399 33.18 -15.57 -24.86
CA PRO A 399 34.02 -16.01 -25.97
C PRO A 399 35.15 -15.00 -26.23
N GLU A 400 36.26 -15.49 -26.76
CA GLU A 400 37.39 -14.65 -27.13
C GLU A 400 36.94 -13.57 -28.13
N ALA A 401 37.07 -12.31 -27.74
CA ALA A 401 36.63 -11.19 -28.57
C ALA A 401 37.67 -10.94 -29.67
N LYS A 402 37.20 -10.89 -30.93
CA LYS A 402 38.07 -10.68 -32.12
C LYS A 402 38.81 -9.33 -32.13
N LEU A 403 38.36 -8.35 -31.34
CA LEU A 403 38.81 -6.94 -31.41
C LEU A 403 39.29 -6.36 -30.07
N HIS A 404 39.23 -7.11 -28.96
CA HIS A 404 39.70 -6.64 -27.64
C HIS A 404 39.91 -7.79 -26.65
N ASN A 405 40.71 -7.56 -25.62
CA ASN A 405 40.95 -8.54 -24.57
C ASN A 405 39.91 -8.40 -23.44
N ASN A 406 39.02 -9.39 -23.28
CA ASN A 406 38.02 -9.41 -22.21
C ASN A 406 38.65 -9.57 -20.82
N LEU A 407 39.80 -10.24 -20.72
CA LEU A 407 40.52 -10.46 -19.47
C LEU A 407 41.11 -9.15 -18.94
N GLU A 408 41.74 -8.35 -19.80
CA GLU A 408 42.23 -7.01 -19.41
C GLU A 408 41.10 -6.11 -18.92
N LYS A 409 39.93 -6.15 -19.57
CA LYS A 409 38.73 -5.42 -19.14
C LYS A 409 38.13 -5.91 -17.83
N SER A 410 38.40 -7.16 -17.42
CA SER A 410 37.89 -7.71 -16.16
C SER A 410 38.72 -7.30 -14.93
N PHE A 411 39.95 -6.81 -15.13
CA PHE A 411 40.86 -6.42 -14.04
C PHE A 411 40.89 -4.91 -13.75
N GLY A 412 40.40 -4.09 -14.67
CA GLY A 412 40.26 -2.64 -14.52
C GLY A 412 38.82 -2.26 -14.20
#